data_AF-A0AAW7G096-F1
#
_entry.id   AF-A0AAW7G096-F1
#
_cell.length_a   1.000
_cell.length_b   1.000
_cell.length_c   1.000
_cell.angle_alpha   90.00
_cell.angle_beta   90.00
_cell.angle_gamma   90.00
#
_symmetry.space_group_name_H-M   'P 1'
#
loop_
_entity.id
_entity.type
_entity.pdbx_description
1 polymer ?
#
loop_
_entity_poly.entity_id
_entity_poly.type
_entity_poly.pdbx_seq_one_letter_code
_entity_poly.pdbx_strand_id
1 'polypeptide(L)' 'MPWKKKVGRSFGCADGVFAGHPIDQKEAKSAIKDAKANGASFDDFAKEMTSYLGGAHPNATSEHVRKQIDRARKMW' A
#
# COMPACT_ATOMS: atom_id res chain seq x y z
N MET A 1 -5.43 3.73 -13.20
CA MET A 1 -5.95 4.73 -12.25
C MET A 1 -4.81 5.45 -11.54
N PRO A 2 -4.96 6.74 -11.21
CA PRO A 2 -3.89 7.54 -10.60
C PRO A 2 -3.44 7.02 -9.23
N TRP A 3 -4.35 6.56 -8.39
CA TRP A 3 -4.02 6.09 -7.03
C TRP A 3 -3.20 4.79 -7.01
N LYS A 4 -3.42 3.88 -7.96
CA LYS A 4 -2.69 2.60 -8.07
C LYS A 4 -1.18 2.81 -8.21
N LYS A 5 -0.77 3.77 -9.05
CA LYS A 5 0.65 4.14 -9.20
C LYS A 5 1.25 4.75 -7.92
N LYS A 6 0.43 5.33 -7.03
CA LYS A 6 0.86 5.91 -5.76
C LYS A 6 1.03 4.86 -4.65
N VAL A 7 0.34 3.71 -4.75
CA VAL A 7 0.46 2.62 -3.77
C VAL A 7 1.91 2.18 -3.62
N GLY A 8 2.63 1.97 -4.72
CA GLY A 8 4.05 1.57 -4.67
C GLY A 8 4.98 2.59 -3.99
N ARG A 9 4.64 3.89 -4.03
CA ARG A 9 5.42 4.96 -3.37
C ARG A 9 5.19 5.02 -1.86
N SER A 10 4.24 4.24 -1.36
CA SER A 10 3.87 4.16 0.05
C SER A 10 4.62 3.05 0.79
N PHE A 11 5.55 2.36 0.12
CA PHE A 11 6.34 1.27 0.66
C PHE A 11 7.82 1.65 0.71
N GLY A 12 8.50 1.23 1.78
CA GLY A 12 9.96 1.28 1.86
C GLY A 12 10.59 0.38 0.82
N CYS A 13 11.53 0.91 0.04
CA CYS A 13 12.17 0.17 -1.07
C CYS A 13 13.04 -1.01 -0.60
N ALA A 14 13.56 -0.94 0.62
CA ALA A 14 14.44 -1.97 1.17
C ALA A 14 13.67 -3.12 1.86
N ASP A 15 12.60 -2.78 2.58
CA ASP A 15 11.91 -3.70 3.51
C ASP A 15 10.46 -4.00 3.12
N GLY A 16 9.89 -3.30 2.13
CA GLY A 16 8.50 -3.46 1.73
C GLY A 16 7.50 -3.05 2.83
N VAL A 17 7.93 -2.23 3.80
CA VAL A 17 7.06 -1.80 4.89
C VAL A 17 6.16 -0.66 4.42
N PHE A 18 4.85 -0.84 4.59
CA PHE A 18 3.87 0.18 4.24
C PHE A 18 3.88 1.32 5.26
N ALA A 19 3.98 2.55 4.77
CA ALA A 19 3.94 3.77 5.56
C ALA A 19 4.96 3.75 6.73
N GLY A 20 6.14 3.16 6.50
CA GLY A 20 7.19 2.97 7.51
C GLY A 20 7.95 4.27 7.81
N HIS A 21 8.23 5.08 6.79
CA HIS A 21 8.91 6.37 6.92
C HIS A 21 7.93 7.55 6.79
N PRO A 22 8.23 8.75 7.34
CA PRO A 22 7.36 9.94 7.20
C PRO A 22 6.98 10.27 5.74
N ILE A 23 7.88 10.04 4.78
CA ILE A 23 7.59 10.24 3.36
C ILE A 23 6.58 9.21 2.85
N ASP A 24 6.75 7.93 3.20
CA ASP A 24 5.84 6.85 2.84
C ASP A 24 4.46 7.07 3.45
N GLN A 25 4.38 7.59 4.68
CA GLN A 25 3.11 7.95 5.32
C GLN A 25 2.38 9.06 4.56
N LYS A 26 3.11 10.06 4.05
CA LYS A 26 2.53 11.13 3.24
C LYS A 26 2.00 10.58 1.92
N GLU A 27 2.76 9.72 1.25
CA GLU A 27 2.35 9.06 0.02
C GLU A 27 1.15 8.12 0.26
N ALA A 28 1.15 7.35 1.35
CA ALA A 28 0.05 6.48 1.75
C ALA A 28 -1.25 7.26 1.96
N LYS A 29 -1.21 8.38 2.69
CA LYS A 29 -2.37 9.26 2.88
C LYS A 29 -2.88 9.83 1.56
N SER A 30 -1.97 10.23 0.67
CA SER A 30 -2.30 10.71 -0.67
C SER A 30 -2.96 9.62 -1.52
N ALA A 31 -2.41 8.40 -1.50
CA ALA A 31 -2.93 7.25 -2.22
C ALA A 31 -4.32 6.84 -1.72
N ILE A 32 -4.52 6.78 -0.40
CA ILE A 32 -5.81 6.44 0.22
C ILE A 32 -6.86 7.51 -0.10
N LYS A 33 -6.51 8.80 0.01
CA LYS A 33 -7.41 9.91 -0.34
C LYS A 33 -7.87 9.81 -1.79
N ASP A 34 -6.94 9.60 -2.72
CA ASP A 34 -7.27 9.46 -4.14
C ASP A 34 -8.08 8.19 -4.42
N ALA A 35 -7.76 7.06 -3.77
CA ALA A 35 -8.50 5.81 -3.92
C ALA A 35 -9.97 6.00 -3.52
N LYS A 36 -10.21 6.59 -2.35
CA LYS A 36 -11.57 6.93 -1.88
C LYS A 36 -12.29 7.90 -2.81
N ALA A 37 -11.59 8.93 -3.30
CA ALA A 37 -12.17 9.90 -4.25
C ALA A 37 -12.58 9.25 -5.58
N ASN A 38 -11.97 8.11 -5.94
CA ASN A 38 -12.33 7.33 -7.13
C ASN A 38 -13.31 6.18 -6.81
N GLY A 39 -13.89 6.15 -5.61
CA GLY A 39 -14.86 5.13 -5.21
C GLY A 39 -14.26 3.75 -4.94
N ALA A 40 -12.94 3.63 -4.79
CA ALA A 40 -12.30 2.37 -4.47
C ALA A 40 -12.66 1.91 -3.06
N SER A 41 -12.94 0.61 -2.91
CA SER A 41 -13.08 -0.04 -1.61
C SER A 41 -11.71 -0.28 -0.96
N PHE A 42 -11.71 -0.63 0.33
CA PHE A 42 -10.47 -1.08 0.97
C PHE A 42 -9.94 -2.36 0.29
N ASP A 43 -10.83 -3.25 -0.15
CA ASP A 43 -10.43 -4.52 -0.77
C ASP A 43 -9.75 -4.28 -2.13
N ASP A 44 -10.20 -3.27 -2.90
CA ASP A 44 -9.50 -2.83 -4.11
C ASP A 44 -8.10 -2.31 -3.81
N PHE A 45 -7.96 -1.55 -2.72
CA PHE A 45 -6.68 -1.01 -2.29
C PHE A 45 -5.74 -2.11 -1.79
N ALA A 46 -6.24 -3.03 -0.96
CA ALA A 46 -5.49 -4.18 -0.46
C ALA A 46 -5.07 -5.15 -1.58
N LYS A 47 -5.90 -5.32 -2.62
CA LYS A 47 -5.55 -6.07 -3.82
C LYS A 47 -4.39 -5.42 -4.57
N GLU A 48 -4.39 -4.09 -4.70
CA GLU A 48 -3.28 -3.36 -5.33
C GLU A 48 -1.99 -3.47 -4.50
N MET A 49 -2.07 -3.38 -3.17
CA MET A 49 -0.93 -3.60 -2.28
C MET A 49 -0.33 -5.01 -2.44
N THR A 50 -1.20 -6.02 -2.50
CA THR A 50 -0.78 -7.42 -2.69
C THR A 50 -0.10 -7.59 -4.05
N SER A 51 -0.65 -6.99 -5.10
CA SER A 51 -0.06 -7.01 -6.44
C SER A 51 1.31 -6.32 -6.46
N TYR A 52 1.47 -5.18 -5.77
CA TYR A 52 2.74 -4.49 -5.69
C TYR A 52 3.79 -5.32 -4.95
N LEU A 53 3.46 -5.85 -3.76
CA LEU A 53 4.38 -6.66 -2.96
C LEU A 53 4.80 -7.94 -3.70
N GLY A 54 3.86 -8.62 -4.38
CA GLY A 54 4.18 -9.82 -5.16
C GLY A 54 5.13 -9.56 -6.33
N GLY A 55 5.12 -8.35 -6.91
CA GLY A 55 6.03 -7.98 -8.00
C GLY A 55 7.36 -7.38 -7.53
N ALA A 56 7.31 -6.41 -6.61
CA ALA A 56 8.47 -5.66 -6.15
C ALA A 56 9.26 -6.36 -5.03
N HIS A 57 8.59 -7.23 -4.26
CA HIS A 57 9.17 -7.97 -3.15
C HIS A 57 8.81 -9.45 -3.26
N PRO A 58 9.36 -10.20 -4.25
CA PRO A 58 8.95 -11.58 -4.54
C PRO A 58 9.16 -12.56 -3.37
N ASN A 59 10.03 -12.22 -2.41
CA ASN A 59 10.28 -13.00 -1.20
C ASN A 59 9.37 -12.60 -0.03
N ALA A 60 8.43 -11.67 -0.22
CA ALA A 60 7.49 -11.27 0.83
C ALA A 60 6.59 -12.45 1.20
N THR A 61 6.68 -12.86 2.47
CA THR A 61 5.83 -13.93 3.00
C THR A 61 4.37 -13.47 3.07
N SER A 62 3.43 -14.42 3.07
CA SER A 62 2.01 -14.09 3.25
C SER A 62 1.73 -13.39 4.58
N GLU A 63 2.50 -13.69 5.63
CA GLU A 63 2.43 -12.99 6.91
C GLU A 63 2.89 -11.54 6.77
N HIS A 64 3.98 -11.30 6.05
CA HIS A 64 4.47 -9.94 5.78
C HIS A 64 3.42 -9.14 5.01
N VAL A 65 2.84 -9.69 3.95
CA VAL A 65 1.77 -9.04 3.17
C VAL A 65 0.57 -8.70 4.07
N ARG A 66 0.10 -9.64 4.90
CA ARG A 66 -1.00 -9.40 5.84
C ARG A 66 -0.67 -8.24 6.79
N LYS A 67 0.54 -8.20 7.36
CA LYS A 67 0.96 -7.09 8.24
C LYS A 67 0.91 -5.73 7.54
N GLN A 68 1.28 -5.66 6.26
CA GLN A 68 1.20 -4.39 5.52
C GLN A 68 -0.25 -4.00 5.25
N ILE A 69 -1.12 -4.96 4.89
CA ILE A 69 -2.56 -4.71 4.72
C ILE A 69 -3.18 -4.21 6.03
N ASP A 70 -2.82 -4.80 7.18
CA ASP A 70 -3.32 -4.36 8.49
C ASP A 70 -2.86 -2.93 8.84
N ARG A 71 -1.64 -2.55 8.45
CA ARG A 71 -1.16 -1.17 8.58
C ARG A 71 -1.99 -0.21 7.72
N ALA A 72 -2.23 -0.57 6.46
CA ALA A 72 -3.09 0.22 5.58
C ALA A 72 -4.52 0.32 6.11
N ARG A 73 -5.08 -0.75 6.70
CA ARG A 73 -6.44 -0.77 7.27
C ARG A 73 -6.62 0.26 8.39
N LYS A 74 -5.59 0.50 9.19
CA LYS A 74 -5.60 1.52 10.25
C LYS A 74 -5.55 2.95 9.71
N MET A 75 -5.09 3.13 8.47
CA MET A 75 -4.99 4.41 7.79
C MET A 75 -6.12 4.67 6.81
N TRP A 76 -6.89 3.63 6.47
CA TRP A 76 -8.00 3.69 5.55
C TRP A 76 -9.09 4.58 6.11
#